data_AF-A0A973V0S6-F1
#
_entry.id   AF-A0A973V0S6-F1
#
_cell.length_a   1.000
_cell.length_b   1.000
_cell.length_c   1.000
_cell.angle_alpha   90.00
_cell.angle_beta   90.00
_cell.angle_gamma   90.00
#
_symmetry.space_group_name_H-M   'P 1'
#
loop_
_entity.id
_entity.type
_entity.pdbx_description
1 polymer ?
#
loop_
_entity_poly.entity_id
_entity_poly.type
_entity_poly.pdbx_seq_one_letter_code
_entity_poly.pdbx_strand_id
1 'polypeptide(L)'
;MRVELLHAPVTGVAEAVDVVSGFDDGLTQGFARVGEDRAAALAAFADVFAATPLGDRMAETAAKVAAGSVGEDTLAALAGGRTAVLGAVHDALL
;
A
#
# COMPACT_ATOMS: atom_id res chain seq x y z
N MET A 1 27.34 23.13 0.33
CA MET A 1 26.25 22.19 0.62
C MET A 1 25.01 23.01 0.94
N ARG A 2 23.95 22.93 0.13
CA ARG A 2 22.70 23.70 0.32
C ARG A 2 21.78 22.93 1.28
N VAL A 3 21.68 23.37 2.54
CA VAL A 3 20.96 22.66 3.62
C VAL A 3 19.45 22.59 3.35
N GLU A 4 18.92 23.57 2.61
CA GLU A 4 17.56 23.63 2.13
C GLU A 4 17.15 22.44 1.25
N LEU A 5 18.09 21.79 0.55
CA LEU A 5 17.80 20.57 -0.23
C LEU A 5 17.59 19.33 0.66
N LEU A 6 18.07 19.35 1.90
CA LEU A 6 17.89 18.25 2.85
C LEU A 6 16.52 18.25 3.53
N HIS A 7 15.73 19.31 3.35
CA HIS A 7 14.41 19.48 3.96
C HIS A 7 13.30 19.66 2.92
N ALA A 8 13.65 19.65 1.64
CA ALA A 8 12.66 19.73 0.58
C ALA A 8 11.85 18.43 0.56
N PRO A 9 10.50 18.51 0.53
CA PRO A 9 9.68 17.32 0.45
C PRO A 9 9.94 16.60 -0.88
N VAL A 10 10.07 15.28 -0.82
CA VAL A 10 10.17 14.44 -2.01
C VAL A 10 8.77 14.16 -2.52
N THR A 11 8.49 14.54 -3.76
CA THR A 11 7.18 14.33 -4.40
C THR A 11 6.75 12.87 -4.30
N GLY A 12 5.52 12.62 -3.84
CA GLY A 12 4.94 11.28 -3.76
C GLY A 12 5.24 10.53 -2.45
N VAL A 13 6.19 10.99 -1.61
CA VAL A 13 6.50 10.30 -0.36
C VAL A 13 5.37 10.43 0.66
N ALA A 14 4.79 11.63 0.81
CA ALA A 14 3.69 11.84 1.74
C ALA A 14 2.47 11.01 1.32
N GLU A 15 2.13 11.04 0.04
CA GLU A 15 1.03 10.28 -0.54
C GLU A 15 1.22 8.77 -0.38
N ALA A 16 2.45 8.26 -0.58
CA ALA A 16 2.77 6.85 -0.35
C ALA A 16 2.61 6.43 1.11
N VAL A 17 3.03 7.27 2.06
CA VAL A 17 2.87 7.03 3.50
C VAL A 17 1.39 7.06 3.91
N ASP A 18 0.61 7.99 3.37
CA ASP A 18 -0.83 8.09 3.63
C ASP A 18 -1.58 6.84 3.14
N VAL A 19 -1.24 6.34 1.94
CA VAL A 19 -1.83 5.11 1.39
C VAL A 19 -1.51 3.89 2.26
N VAL A 20 -0.26 3.75 2.72
CA VAL A 20 0.11 2.67 3.66
C VAL A 20 -0.62 2.81 4.99
N SER A 21 -0.78 4.02 5.50
CA SER A 21 -1.49 4.28 6.75
C SER A 21 -2.97 3.88 6.64
N GLY A 22 -3.65 4.23 5.55
CA GLY A 22 -5.03 3.80 5.30
C GLY A 22 -5.17 2.27 5.15
N PHE A 23 -4.20 1.63 4.52
CA PHE A 23 -4.13 0.16 4.47
C PHE A 23 -3.97 -0.46 5.88
N ASP A 24 -3.05 0.07 6.69
CA ASP A 24 -2.76 -0.41 8.05
C ASP A 24 -3.97 -0.23 8.98
N ASP A 25 -4.70 0.89 8.87
CA ASP A 25 -5.96 1.09 9.57
C ASP A 25 -6.98 -0.01 9.22
N GLY A 26 -7.11 -0.36 7.94
CA GLY A 26 -7.93 -1.48 7.49
C GLY A 26 -7.47 -2.83 8.08
N LEU A 27 -6.16 -3.07 8.12
CA LEU A 27 -5.56 -4.29 8.64
C LEU A 27 -5.81 -4.46 10.14
N THR A 28 -5.68 -3.40 10.94
CA THR A 28 -5.90 -3.45 12.40
C THR A 28 -7.36 -3.76 12.77
N GLN A 29 -8.31 -3.38 11.90
CA GLN A 29 -9.74 -3.74 12.04
C GLN A 29 -10.07 -5.14 11.51
N GLY A 30 -9.14 -5.76 10.77
CA GLY A 30 -9.26 -7.08 10.19
C GLY A 30 -10.03 -7.13 8.87
N PHE A 31 -9.58 -7.99 7.95
CA PHE A 31 -10.17 -8.15 6.62
C PHE A 31 -11.28 -9.23 6.52
N ALA A 32 -11.70 -9.85 7.64
CA ALA A 32 -12.75 -10.87 7.62
C ALA A 32 -14.14 -10.32 7.27
N ARG A 33 -14.38 -9.01 7.46
CA ARG A 33 -15.58 -8.28 7.05
C ARG A 33 -15.20 -6.89 6.55
N VAL A 34 -14.79 -6.81 5.29
CA VAL A 34 -14.39 -5.55 4.65
C VAL A 34 -15.65 -4.70 4.41
N GLY A 35 -15.74 -3.54 5.07
CA GLY A 35 -16.74 -2.52 4.75
C GLY A 35 -16.26 -1.65 3.58
N GLU A 36 -17.15 -0.83 3.03
CA GLU A 36 -16.88 0.00 1.85
C GLU A 36 -15.60 0.85 1.98
N ASP A 37 -15.42 1.54 3.11
CA ASP A 37 -14.22 2.36 3.37
C ASP A 37 -12.92 1.54 3.32
N ARG A 38 -12.94 0.32 3.88
CA ARG A 38 -11.76 -0.57 3.88
C ARG A 38 -11.50 -1.17 2.50
N ALA A 39 -12.55 -1.43 1.72
CA ALA A 39 -12.41 -1.89 0.34
C ALA A 39 -11.80 -0.79 -0.54
N ALA A 40 -12.19 0.47 -0.33
CA ALA A 40 -11.61 1.62 -1.00
C ALA A 40 -10.12 1.80 -0.63
N ALA A 41 -9.76 1.67 0.65
CA ALA A 41 -8.36 1.72 1.07
C ALA A 41 -7.50 0.60 0.45
N LEU A 42 -8.04 -0.63 0.36
CA LEU A 42 -7.39 -1.75 -0.32
C LEU A 42 -7.20 -1.52 -1.82
N ALA A 43 -8.18 -0.92 -2.49
CA ALA A 43 -8.09 -0.57 -3.90
C ALA A 43 -7.03 0.52 -4.13
N ALA A 44 -7.05 1.60 -3.34
CA ALA A 44 -6.05 2.66 -3.40
C ALA A 44 -4.63 2.12 -3.16
N PHE A 45 -4.48 1.18 -2.23
CA PHE A 45 -3.21 0.50 -1.99
C PHE A 45 -2.76 -0.33 -3.21
N ALA A 46 -3.66 -1.07 -3.86
CA ALA A 46 -3.34 -1.82 -5.07
C ALA A 46 -2.96 -0.92 -6.26
N ASP A 47 -3.60 0.24 -6.39
CA ASP A 47 -3.35 1.19 -7.49
C ASP A 47 -1.92 1.76 -7.48
N VAL A 48 -1.26 1.81 -6.31
CA VAL A 48 0.18 2.16 -6.20
C VAL A 48 1.04 1.30 -7.12
N PHE A 49 0.64 0.05 -7.35
CA PHE A 49 1.40 -0.93 -8.12
C PHE A 49 1.02 -0.97 -9.59
N ALA A 50 0.05 -0.18 -10.06
CA ALA A 50 -0.52 -0.27 -11.40
C ALA A 50 0.54 -0.12 -12.52
N ALA A 51 1.60 0.67 -12.27
CA ALA A 51 2.71 0.87 -13.20
C ALA A 51 3.92 -0.06 -12.95
N THR A 52 3.75 -1.12 -12.14
CA THR A 52 4.81 -2.03 -11.73
C THR A 52 4.50 -3.48 -12.14
N PRO A 53 5.51 -4.37 -12.18
CA PRO A 53 5.27 -5.80 -12.38
C PRO A 53 4.37 -6.47 -11.33
N LEU A 54 4.11 -5.81 -10.19
CA LEU A 54 3.22 -6.32 -9.15
C LEU A 54 1.76 -5.94 -9.37
N GLY A 55 1.44 -5.08 -10.36
CA GLY A 55 0.12 -4.48 -10.56
C GLY A 55 -1.02 -5.50 -10.61
N ASP A 56 -0.97 -6.44 -11.55
CA ASP A 56 -2.01 -7.46 -11.71
C ASP A 56 -2.21 -8.29 -10.44
N ARG A 57 -1.10 -8.70 -9.80
CA ARG A 57 -1.14 -9.49 -8.57
C ARG A 57 -1.76 -8.71 -7.40
N MET A 58 -1.48 -7.41 -7.32
CA MET A 58 -2.02 -6.54 -6.26
C MET A 58 -3.49 -6.23 -6.47
N ALA A 59 -3.90 -5.95 -7.72
CA ALA A 59 -5.30 -5.76 -8.08
C ALA A 59 -6.13 -7.02 -7.77
N GLU A 60 -5.63 -8.20 -8.16
CA GLU A 60 -6.27 -9.48 -7.85
C GLU A 60 -6.37 -9.72 -6.33
N THR A 61 -5.30 -9.44 -5.59
CA THR A 61 -5.28 -9.59 -4.12
C THR A 61 -6.30 -8.69 -3.46
N ALA A 62 -6.35 -7.40 -3.82
CA ALA A 62 -7.31 -6.46 -3.26
C ALA A 62 -8.75 -6.89 -3.55
N ALA A 63 -9.05 -7.35 -4.77
CA ALA A 63 -10.37 -7.86 -5.12
C ALA A 63 -10.77 -9.10 -4.30
N LYS A 64 -9.85 -10.06 -4.12
CA LYS A 64 -10.08 -11.26 -3.28
C LYS A 64 -10.36 -10.89 -1.84
N VAL A 65 -9.55 -10.01 -1.26
CA VAL A 65 -9.69 -9.58 0.14
C VAL A 65 -10.97 -8.77 0.34
N ALA A 66 -11.31 -7.87 -0.57
CA ALA A 66 -12.57 -7.12 -0.55
C ALA A 66 -13.81 -8.04 -0.64
N ALA A 67 -13.71 -9.15 -1.39
CA ALA A 67 -14.74 -10.18 -1.45
C ALA A 67 -14.76 -11.11 -0.21
N GLY A 68 -13.91 -10.86 0.81
CA GLY A 68 -13.82 -11.66 2.02
C GLY A 68 -12.99 -12.94 1.89
N SER A 69 -12.29 -13.13 0.76
CA SER A 69 -11.38 -14.25 0.56
C SER A 69 -9.98 -13.87 1.07
N VAL A 70 -9.69 -14.26 2.31
CA VAL A 70 -8.41 -14.02 2.97
C VAL A 70 -7.74 -15.36 3.27
N GLY A 71 -6.55 -15.55 2.70
CA GLY A 71 -5.68 -16.71 2.93
C GLY A 71 -4.20 -16.32 2.94
N GLU A 72 -3.33 -17.29 3.17
CA GLU A 72 -1.88 -17.09 3.29
C GLU A 72 -1.29 -16.35 2.07
N ASP A 73 -1.64 -16.76 0.86
CA ASP A 73 -1.16 -16.13 -0.37
C ASP A 73 -1.57 -14.66 -0.50
N THR A 74 -2.80 -14.31 -0.08
CA THR A 74 -3.26 -12.91 -0.10
C THR A 74 -2.56 -12.08 0.98
N LEU A 75 -2.37 -12.63 2.18
CA LEU A 75 -1.66 -11.94 3.26
C LEU A 75 -0.18 -11.73 2.92
N ALA A 76 0.46 -12.74 2.32
CA ALA A 76 1.84 -12.64 1.85
C ALA A 76 1.99 -11.57 0.75
N ALA A 77 1.05 -11.51 -0.21
CA ALA A 77 1.06 -10.48 -1.24
C ALA A 77 0.87 -9.07 -0.66
N LEU A 78 -0.07 -8.88 0.27
CA LEU A 78 -0.26 -7.60 0.96
C LEU A 78 0.97 -7.19 1.77
N ALA A 79 1.58 -8.10 2.52
CA ALA A 79 2.81 -7.84 3.27
C ALA A 79 3.99 -7.49 2.35
N GLY A 80 4.12 -8.19 1.22
CA GLY A 80 5.11 -7.91 0.18
C GLY A 80 4.92 -6.54 -0.45
N GLY A 81 3.68 -6.19 -0.83
CA GLY A 81 3.33 -4.87 -1.33
C GLY A 81 3.68 -3.77 -0.33
N ARG A 82 3.34 -3.96 0.95
CA ARG A 82 3.61 -2.97 2.00
C ARG A 82 5.11 -2.74 2.15
N THR A 83 5.88 -3.83 2.15
CA THR A 83 7.35 -3.79 2.19
C THR A 83 7.93 -3.06 0.97
N ALA A 84 7.39 -3.30 -0.23
CA ALA A 84 7.86 -2.64 -1.44
C ALA A 84 7.64 -1.11 -1.41
N VAL A 85 6.47 -0.65 -0.95
CA VAL A 85 6.18 0.79 -0.83
C VAL A 85 7.09 1.46 0.20
N LEU A 86 7.21 0.86 1.38
CA LEU A 86 8.08 1.41 2.45
C LEU A 86 9.56 1.38 2.06
N GLY A 87 10.01 0.36 1.32
CA GLY A 87 11.35 0.30 0.75
C GLY A 87 11.58 1.42 -0.28
N ALA A 88 10.63 1.65 -1.18
CA ALA A 88 10.71 2.74 -2.15
C ALA A 88 10.73 4.14 -1.49
N VAL A 89 9.93 4.34 -0.43
CA VAL A 89 9.96 5.56 0.39
C VAL A 89 11.33 5.74 1.04
N HIS A 90 11.87 4.68 1.63
CA HIS A 90 13.19 4.72 2.23
C HIS A 90 14.27 5.07 1.20
N ASP A 91 14.26 4.42 0.03
CA ASP A 91 15.21 4.69 -1.06
C ASP A 91 15.09 6.11 -1.62
N ALA A 92 13.89 6.69 -1.62
CA ALA A 92 13.66 8.07 -2.05
C ALA A 92 14.15 9.13 -1.05
N LEU A 93 14.38 8.75 0.22
CA LEU A 93 14.81 9.64 1.30
C LEU A 93 16.32 9.53 1.61
N LEU A 94 17.03 8.56 1.02
CA LEU A 94 18.48 8.39 1.12
C LEU A 94 19.24 9.23 0.09
#